data_AF-A0A7V8VUF5-F1
#
_entry.id   AF-A0A7V8VUF5-F1
#
_cell.length_a   1.000
_cell.length_b   1.000
_cell.length_c   1.000
_cell.angle_alpha   90.00
_cell.angle_beta   90.00
_cell.angle_gamma   90.00
#
_symmetry.space_group_name_H-M   'P 1'
#
loop_
_entity.id
_entity.type
_entity.pdbx_description
1 polymer ?
#
loop_
_entity_poly.entity_id
_entity_poly.type
_entity_poly.pdbx_seq_one_letter_code
_entity_poly.pdbx_strand_id
1 'polypeptide(L)' 'MEPAYRTEVVVAEDGSLHLDELPFRAGETVEVILIPRVVATHTHPVAPLRGSVLRYVRPAAPVAEEDWEALQ' A
#
# COMPACT_ATOMS: atom_id res chain seq x y z
N MET A 1 8.34 -8.99 -20.21
CA MET A 1 7.44 -9.07 -19.04
C MET A 1 6.04 -9.15 -19.57
N GLU A 2 5.32 -10.23 -19.27
CA GLU A 2 3.88 -10.27 -19.54
C GLU A 2 3.16 -9.36 -18.52
N PRO A 3 2.15 -8.57 -18.95
CA PRO A 3 1.44 -7.68 -18.05
C PRO A 3 0.58 -8.48 -17.07
N ALA A 4 0.79 -8.29 -15.77
CA ALA A 4 -0.04 -8.87 -14.72
C ALA A 4 -1.05 -7.83 -14.20
N TYR A 5 -2.33 -8.20 -14.17
CA TYR A 5 -3.37 -7.40 -13.54
C TYR A 5 -3.64 -7.93 -12.12
N ARG A 6 -3.67 -7.04 -11.13
CA ARG A 6 -3.95 -7.39 -9.73
C ARG A 6 -5.14 -6.60 -9.21
N THR A 7 -6.09 -7.32 -8.60
CA THR A 7 -7.19 -6.74 -7.83
C THR A 7 -7.24 -7.39 -6.44
N GLU A 8 -7.79 -6.70 -5.45
CA GLU A 8 -8.00 -7.22 -4.09
C GLU A 8 -9.49 -7.41 -3.86
N VAL A 9 -9.90 -8.65 -3.55
CA VAL A 9 -11.29 -9.03 -3.29
C VAL A 9 -11.35 -9.80 -2.00
N VAL A 10 -12.37 -9.51 -1.19
CA VAL A 10 -12.66 -10.23 0.05
C VAL A 10 -13.51 -11.46 -0.30
N VAL A 11 -13.07 -12.63 0.16
CA VAL A 11 -13.85 -13.87 0.03
C VAL A 11 -15.16 -13.71 0.80
N ALA A 12 -16.28 -13.96 0.13
CA ALA A 12 -17.60 -13.90 0.75
C ALA A 12 -17.79 -15.02 1.78
N GLU A 13 -18.80 -14.90 2.65
CA GLU A 13 -19.05 -15.89 3.72
C GLU A 13 -19.33 -17.30 3.18
N ASP A 14 -19.88 -17.39 1.97
CA ASP A 14 -20.14 -18.66 1.28
C ASP A 14 -18.88 -19.27 0.62
N GLY A 15 -17.72 -18.61 0.77
CA GLY A 15 -16.45 -19.03 0.18
C GLY A 15 -16.29 -18.64 -1.29
N SER A 16 -17.20 -17.85 -1.86
CA SER A 16 -17.12 -17.40 -3.25
C SER A 16 -16.25 -16.15 -3.43
N LEU A 17 -15.75 -15.97 -4.65
CA LEU A 17 -15.04 -14.77 -5.10
C LEU A 17 -15.73 -14.25 -6.36
N HIS A 18 -16.09 -12.97 -6.36
CA HIS A 18 -16.63 -12.28 -7.52
C HIS A 18 -15.58 -11.29 -8.04
N LEU A 19 -15.21 -11.42 -9.32
CA LEU A 19 -14.24 -10.56 -9.99
C LEU A 19 -14.97 -9.80 -11.10
N ASP A 20 -15.17 -8.50 -10.90
CA ASP A 20 -15.86 -7.63 -11.84
C ASP A 20 -14.91 -6.64 -12.52
N GLU A 21 -15.38 -6.06 -13.63
CA GLU A 21 -14.70 -4.98 -14.36
C GLU A 21 -13.25 -5.29 -14.74
N LEU A 22 -12.94 -6.57 -14.99
CA LEU A 22 -11.61 -6.99 -15.39
C LEU A 22 -11.26 -6.45 -16.78
N PRO A 23 -10.00 -6.06 -17.03
CA PRO A 23 -9.56 -5.51 -18.32
C PRO A 23 -9.29 -6.59 -19.37
N PHE A 24 -10.06 -7.68 -19.36
CA PHE A 24 -9.96 -8.80 -20.28
C PHE A 24 -11.19 -8.87 -21.18
N ARG A 25 -11.01 -9.37 -22.40
CA ARG A 25 -12.14 -9.55 -23.32
C ARG A 25 -12.84 -10.88 -23.09
N ALA A 26 -14.11 -10.93 -23.46
CA ALA A 26 -14.86 -12.19 -23.49
C ALA A 26 -14.15 -13.24 -24.36
N GLY A 27 -13.95 -14.43 -23.79
CA GLY A 27 -13.27 -15.55 -24.46
C GLY A 27 -11.76 -15.59 -24.27
N GLU A 28 -11.14 -14.57 -23.66
CA GLU A 28 -9.74 -14.64 -23.25
C GLU A 28 -9.58 -15.64 -22.09
N THR A 29 -8.60 -16.53 -22.19
CA THR A 29 -8.25 -17.45 -21.09
C THR A 29 -7.29 -16.76 -20.15
N VAL A 30 -7.62 -16.75 -18.86
CA VAL A 30 -6.81 -16.12 -17.81
C VAL A 30 -6.49 -17.14 -16.73
N GLU A 31 -5.28 -17.04 -16.16
CA GLU A 31 -4.90 -17.77 -14.95
C GLU A 31 -5.23 -16.92 -13.71
N VAL A 32 -5.78 -17.55 -12.68
CA VAL A 32 -6.12 -16.87 -11.42
C VAL A 32 -5.26 -17.43 -10.30
N ILE A 33 -4.52 -16.55 -9.63
CA ILE A 33 -3.68 -16.89 -8.48
C ILE A 33 -4.23 -16.19 -7.24
N LEU A 34 -4.59 -16.98 -6.22
CA LEU A 34 -5.08 -16.47 -4.94
C LEU A 34 -3.93 -16.37 -3.95
N ILE A 35 -3.68 -15.17 -3.43
CA ILE A 35 -2.65 -14.92 -2.43
C ILE A 35 -3.34 -14.43 -1.16
N PRO A 36 -3.32 -15.18 -0.05
CA PRO A 36 -3.91 -14.72 1.20
C PRO A 36 -3.17 -13.47 1.67
N ARG A 37 -3.92 -12.37 1.83
CA ARG A 37 -3.36 -11.12 2.34
C ARG A 37 -3.55 -11.10 3.85
N VAL A 38 -2.44 -11.12 4.59
CA VAL A 38 -2.49 -10.73 6.00
C VAL A 38 -2.76 -9.24 6.01
N VAL A 39 -3.97 -8.84 6.38
CA VAL A 39 -4.23 -7.45 6.73
C VAL A 39 -3.45 -7.24 8.02
N ALA A 40 -2.22 -6.71 7.91
CA ALA A 40 -1.59 -6.09 9.04
C ALA A 40 -2.55 -4.97 9.44
N THR A 41 -3.30 -5.20 10.51
CA THR A 41 -4.05 -4.16 11.18
C THR A 41 -3.00 -3.15 11.59
N HIS A 42 -2.77 -2.15 10.74
CA HIS A 42 -2.05 -0.96 11.13
C HIS A 42 -2.99 -0.23 12.07
N THR A 43 -3.17 -0.78 13.26
CA THR A 43 -3.67 -0.07 14.43
C THR A 43 -2.55 0.85 14.91
N HIS A 44 -1.97 1.64 14.00
CA HIS A 44 -1.59 2.96 14.41
C HIS A 44 -2.92 3.69 14.50
N PRO A 45 -3.41 4.02 15.71
CA PRO A 45 -4.49 4.98 15.78
C PRO A 45 -3.99 6.18 14.98
N VAL A 46 -4.63 6.44 13.84
CA VAL A 46 -4.47 7.71 13.13
C VAL A 46 -5.15 8.73 14.02
N ALA A 47 -4.47 9.06 15.13
CA ALA A 47 -4.85 10.18 15.94
C ALA A 47 -4.72 11.39 15.01
N PRO A 48 -5.77 12.20 14.85
CA PRO A 48 -5.66 13.39 14.02
C PRO A 48 -4.51 14.24 14.57
N LEU A 49 -3.65 14.72 13.68
CA LEU A 49 -2.59 15.68 14.05
C LEU A 49 -3.17 16.99 14.62
N ARG A 50 -4.47 17.24 14.34
CA ARG A 50 -5.21 18.36 14.90
C ARG A 50 -5.33 18.20 16.43
N GLY A 51 -4.61 19.03 17.18
CA GLY A 51 -4.61 19.02 18.65
C GLY A 51 -3.46 18.23 19.27
N SER A 52 -2.60 17.58 18.47
CA SER A 52 -1.36 16.99 18.98
C SER A 52 -0.27 18.05 19.13
N VAL A 53 0.59 17.87 20.13
CA VAL A 53 1.76 18.74 20.34
C VAL A 53 2.94 18.12 19.61
N LEU A 54 3.34 18.71 18.48
CA LEU A 54 4.57 18.34 17.77
C LEU A 54 5.77 18.97 18.48
N ARG A 55 6.66 18.13 19.01
CA ARG A 55 7.94 18.59 19.58
C ARG A 55 9.02 18.50 18.51
N TYR A 56 9.47 19.64 18.04
CA TYR A 56 10.63 19.74 17.15
C TYR A 56 11.92 19.76 17.96
N VAL A 57 12.75 18.72 17.81
CA VAL A 57 14.08 18.69 18.41
C VAL A 57 15.05 19.32 17.41
N ARG A 58 15.53 20.53 17.73
CA ARG A 58 16.48 21.32 16.91
C ARG A 58 16.05 21.46 15.43
N PRO A 59 14.86 22.03 15.13
CA PRO A 59 14.33 22.12 13.77
C PRO A 59 15.21 22.94 12.80
N ALA A 60 16.06 23.81 13.34
CA ALA A 60 16.96 24.66 12.57
C ALA A 60 18.44 24.33 12.81
N ALA A 61 18.76 23.17 13.41
CA ALA A 61 20.14 22.73 13.43
C ALA A 61 20.62 22.51 11.99
N PRO A 62 21.87 22.90 11.67
CA PRO A 62 22.45 22.56 10.39
C PRO A 62 22.45 21.05 10.24
N VAL A 63 22.02 20.56 9.08
CA VAL A 63 22.34 19.20 8.66
C VAL A 63 23.85 19.10 8.54
N ALA A 64 24.44 17.97 8.96
CA ALA A 64 25.89 17.83 8.89
C ALA A 64 26.32 17.86 7.42
N GLU A 65 27.44 18.50 7.10
CA GLU A 65 27.88 18.63 5.70
C GLU A 65 28.10 17.26 5.03
N GLU A 66 28.49 16.27 5.83
CA GLU A 66 28.65 14.85 5.50
C GLU A 66 27.35 14.14 5.09
N ASP A 67 26.18 14.68 5.42
CA ASP A 67 24.87 14.13 5.04
C ASP A 67 24.37 14.67 3.67
N TRP A 68 25.11 15.58 3.03
CA TRP A 68 24.79 16.06 1.68
C TRP A 68 25.42 15.16 0.62
N GLU A 69 24.62 14.29 -0.02
CA GLU A 69 25.06 13.54 -1.19
C GLU A 69 25.36 14.41 -2.43
N ALA A 70 25.05 15.71 -2.38
CA ALA A 70 25.28 16.65 -3.47
C ALA A 70 26.77 17.02 -3.69
N LEU A 71 27.68 16.53 -2.84
CA LEU A 71 29.12 16.81 -2.91
C LEU A 71 29.96 15.63 -3.45
N GLN A 72 29.33 14.56 -3.96
CA GLN A 72 30.01 13.44 -4.62
C GLN A 72 30.18 13.65 -6.13
#